data_AF-A0A0K1EIP6-F1
#
_entry.id   AF-A0A0K1EIP6-F1
#
_cell.length_a   1.000
_cell.length_b   1.000
_cell.length_c   1.000
_cell.angle_alpha   90.00
_cell.angle_beta   90.00
_cell.angle_gamma   90.00
#
_symmetry.space_group_name_H-M   'P 1'
#
loop_
_entity.id
_entity.type
_entity.pdbx_description
1 polymer ?
#
loop_
_entity_poly.entity_id
_entity_poly.type
_entity_poly.pdbx_seq_one_letter_code
_entity_poly.pdbx_strand_id
1 'polypeptide(L)'
;MTVASPLSERALRFLVARGCMPPGWSRERLDDWLIRHQIPPFASLIAWEQALNDVRERFYLPRSACSATPQGCRQRMSNRLVAFSSYEAWTMKLASGAPPVLERDGATLVRFGSAALGRHLYLDETGHVIELSPPNLSRARMVARTPFIHLEREVLRTITREAPAELRCEGDVAERLADALDVHTLPEASDDLEQINGNDHIIVQQTNPWYATVFLLDVAEAPKLVRVLAELGTRARIHGPAPTLALEPLDAAPPLPTPVAGAVQLWSFGHTRGAISLEADALVQITGRTTEARRLVVAPASPPIEHRRCLLADAALQDFSPRARDYLRAMRARRDPIEIPEGDELEEALARWGLRSYDALRQANATWGGFAWGDEPPNQIGTLALLTAYFPFPEQPLPPRLPGSPRDLGLSWEGRELVMIGATPSTTMYLDHDGTLIEHEATVDQLFPSASSLRHRIEFEAALETVTGQKGQFLEHALPGSIGAPLAHALGLPAVPEASDAIRSWWIGEHVSIQELFAPLSGERMTVVFATDDDQLAHAIQLAEAAEQTRGTDPGG
;
A
#
# COMPACT_ATOMS: atom_id res chain seq x y z
N MET A 1 21.39 13.80 42.00
CA MET A 1 21.80 13.86 40.59
C MET A 1 20.65 13.34 39.76
N THR A 2 20.02 14.17 38.94
CA THR A 2 18.97 13.72 38.02
C THR A 2 19.60 12.82 36.98
N VAL A 3 19.23 11.55 36.95
CA VAL A 3 19.55 10.64 35.85
C VAL A 3 18.98 11.28 34.58
N ALA A 4 19.83 11.49 33.57
CA ALA A 4 19.38 11.98 32.28
C ALA A 4 18.34 10.98 31.74
N SER A 5 17.21 11.48 31.22
CA SER A 5 16.22 10.59 30.62
C SER A 5 16.89 9.85 29.45
N PRO A 6 16.62 8.54 29.26
CA PRO A 6 17.09 7.82 28.09
C PRO A 6 16.41 8.28 26.78
N LEU A 7 15.37 9.13 26.88
CA LEU A 7 14.69 9.75 25.74
C LEU A 7 15.22 11.17 25.49
N SER A 8 15.29 11.54 24.23
CA SER A 8 15.59 12.91 23.80
C SER A 8 14.47 13.88 24.18
N GLU A 9 14.82 15.15 24.32
CA GLU A 9 13.84 16.22 24.52
C GLU A 9 12.82 16.30 23.36
N ARG A 10 13.22 15.91 22.14
CA ARG A 10 12.30 15.81 20.99
C ARG A 10 11.24 14.74 21.23
N ALA A 11 11.64 13.52 21.61
CA ALA A 11 10.70 12.45 21.92
C ALA A 11 9.78 12.81 23.08
N LEU A 12 10.32 13.41 24.14
CA LEU A 12 9.53 13.86 25.29
C LEU A 12 8.49 14.92 24.89
N ARG A 13 8.89 15.98 24.15
CA ARG A 13 7.98 17.00 23.64
C ARG A 13 6.88 16.39 22.76
N PHE A 14 7.25 15.45 21.89
CA PHE A 14 6.32 14.77 21.00
C PHE A 14 5.28 13.93 21.79
N LEU A 15 5.74 13.11 22.72
CA LEU A 15 4.88 12.26 23.57
C LEU A 15 3.91 13.12 24.39
N VAL A 16 4.42 14.21 24.99
CA VAL A 16 3.63 15.19 25.75
C VAL A 16 2.57 15.87 24.87
N ALA A 17 2.95 16.37 23.69
CA ALA A 17 2.03 17.06 22.79
C ALA A 17 0.89 16.16 22.29
N ARG A 18 1.16 14.87 22.11
CA ARG A 18 0.17 13.88 21.66
C ARG A 18 -0.62 13.22 22.80
N GLY A 19 -0.29 13.53 24.06
CA GLY A 19 -0.92 12.91 25.23
C GLY A 19 -0.62 11.41 25.35
N CYS A 20 0.50 10.96 24.77
CA CYS A 20 0.97 9.58 24.84
C CYS A 20 1.72 9.38 26.16
N MET A 21 1.03 8.93 27.19
CA MET A 21 1.62 8.68 28.51
C MET A 21 1.48 7.21 28.89
N PRO A 22 2.56 6.54 29.31
CA PRO A 22 2.50 5.13 29.70
C PRO A 22 1.64 4.93 30.96
N PRO A 23 1.07 3.74 31.15
CA PRO A 23 0.38 3.39 32.40
C PRO A 23 1.38 3.44 33.57
N GLY A 24 0.87 3.76 34.75
CA GLY A 24 1.69 3.89 35.96
C GLY A 24 1.74 2.56 36.69
N TRP A 25 2.90 2.23 37.22
CA TRP A 25 3.11 0.96 37.91
C TRP A 25 3.97 1.14 39.17
N SER A 26 3.93 0.16 40.08
CA SER A 26 4.93 0.01 41.16
C SER A 26 5.78 -1.23 40.89
N ARG A 27 7.04 -1.22 41.32
CA ARG A 27 7.97 -2.33 41.00
C ARG A 27 7.43 -3.69 41.41
N GLU A 28 6.85 -3.73 42.61
CA GLU A 28 6.12 -4.88 43.13
C GLU A 28 5.03 -5.38 42.18
N ARG A 29 4.22 -4.48 41.56
CA ARG A 29 3.18 -4.87 40.61
C ARG A 29 3.73 -5.42 39.29
N LEU A 30 4.88 -4.90 38.83
CA LEU A 30 5.53 -5.43 37.64
C LEU A 30 6.07 -6.83 37.92
N ASP A 31 6.79 -7.00 39.03
CA ASP A 31 7.37 -8.29 39.43
C ASP A 31 6.26 -9.34 39.64
N ASP A 32 5.17 -9.01 40.35
CA ASP A 32 4.00 -9.88 40.52
C ASP A 32 3.37 -10.31 39.20
N TRP A 33 3.31 -9.38 38.23
CA TRP A 33 2.74 -9.65 36.92
C TRP A 33 3.63 -10.58 36.09
N LEU A 34 4.95 -10.32 36.06
CA LEU A 34 5.92 -11.18 35.38
C LEU A 34 5.85 -12.62 35.92
N ILE A 35 5.79 -12.79 37.25
CA ILE A 35 5.64 -14.10 37.90
C ILE A 35 4.33 -14.78 37.48
N ARG A 36 3.20 -14.06 37.57
CA ARG A 36 1.87 -14.60 37.24
C ARG A 36 1.79 -15.10 35.80
N HIS A 37 2.46 -14.43 34.87
CA HIS A 37 2.42 -14.74 33.44
C HIS A 37 3.62 -15.57 32.96
N GLN A 38 4.47 -16.06 33.88
CA GLN A 38 5.66 -16.86 33.58
C GLN A 38 6.61 -16.16 32.59
N ILE A 39 6.71 -14.84 32.71
CA ILE A 39 7.59 -14.04 31.86
C ILE A 39 8.94 -13.88 32.55
N PRO A 40 10.05 -14.25 31.89
CA PRO A 40 11.39 -14.04 32.43
C PRO A 40 11.64 -12.56 32.76
N PRO A 41 12.16 -12.24 33.95
CA PRO A 41 12.39 -10.86 34.39
C PRO A 41 13.69 -10.30 33.79
N PHE A 42 13.71 -10.08 32.47
CA PHE A 42 14.86 -9.49 31.81
C PHE A 42 15.18 -8.11 32.40
N ALA A 43 16.45 -7.87 32.72
CA ALA A 43 16.89 -6.57 33.25
C ALA A 43 16.59 -5.43 32.26
N SER A 44 16.71 -5.71 30.95
CA SER A 44 16.36 -4.80 29.86
C SER A 44 14.87 -4.42 29.85
N LEU A 45 13.98 -5.40 30.00
CA LEU A 45 12.53 -5.20 30.09
C LEU A 45 12.17 -4.34 31.30
N ILE A 46 12.73 -4.67 32.46
CA ILE A 46 12.53 -3.92 33.70
C ILE A 46 13.01 -2.47 33.56
N ALA A 47 14.21 -2.26 33.02
CA ALA A 47 14.79 -0.93 32.83
C ALA A 47 13.95 -0.08 31.85
N TRP A 48 13.45 -0.73 30.80
CA TRP A 48 12.53 -0.13 29.84
C TRP A 48 11.24 0.34 30.51
N GLU A 49 10.58 -0.53 31.28
CA GLU A 49 9.39 -0.17 32.03
C GLU A 49 9.65 0.98 33.01
N GLN A 50 10.82 0.98 33.66
CA GLN A 50 11.17 1.99 34.68
C GLN A 50 11.28 3.35 34.04
N ALA A 51 11.96 3.43 32.89
CA ALA A 51 12.10 4.66 32.14
C ALA A 51 10.74 5.21 31.69
N LEU A 52 9.81 4.36 31.26
CA LEU A 52 8.45 4.77 30.93
C LEU A 52 7.72 5.36 32.15
N ASN A 53 7.83 4.71 33.32
CA ASN A 53 7.25 5.23 34.54
C ASN A 53 7.88 6.58 34.95
N ASP A 54 9.19 6.74 34.81
CA ASP A 54 9.89 8.00 35.11
C ASP A 54 9.42 9.13 34.19
N VAL A 55 9.22 8.86 32.89
CA VAL A 55 8.66 9.82 31.93
C VAL A 55 7.25 10.23 32.37
N ARG A 56 6.42 9.27 32.77
CA ARG A 56 5.09 9.54 33.29
C ARG A 56 5.14 10.44 34.53
N GLU A 57 6.00 10.13 35.50
CA GLU A 57 6.11 10.89 36.76
C GLU A 57 6.62 12.32 36.53
N ARG A 58 7.62 12.49 35.66
CA ARG A 58 8.17 13.82 35.32
C ARG A 58 7.19 14.70 34.57
N PHE A 59 6.47 14.13 33.61
CA PHE A 59 5.66 14.89 32.65
C PHE A 59 4.16 14.72 32.88
N TYR A 60 3.74 14.28 34.08
CA TYR A 60 2.34 14.10 34.45
C TYR A 60 1.55 15.40 34.21
N LEU A 61 0.86 15.45 33.07
CA LEU A 61 0.02 16.58 32.67
C LEU A 61 -1.44 16.18 32.92
N PRO A 62 -2.10 16.72 33.96
CA PRO A 62 -3.54 16.60 34.10
C PRO A 62 -4.19 17.57 33.09
N ARG A 63 -4.21 17.20 31.80
CA ARG A 63 -4.86 18.01 30.76
C ARG A 63 -6.07 17.34 30.12
N SER A 64 -6.53 16.21 30.66
CA SER A 64 -7.79 15.58 30.25
C SER A 64 -8.45 14.87 31.42
N ALA A 65 -9.78 14.87 31.50
CA ALA A 65 -10.51 14.17 32.57
C ALA A 65 -10.23 12.64 32.58
N CYS A 66 -9.75 12.07 31.46
CA CYS A 66 -9.35 10.67 31.34
C CYS A 66 -7.96 10.36 31.93
N SER A 67 -7.02 11.31 31.97
CA SER A 67 -5.65 11.08 32.49
C SER A 67 -5.55 11.08 34.02
N ALA A 68 -6.61 11.50 34.72
CA ALA A 68 -6.69 11.49 36.19
C ALA A 68 -7.06 10.12 36.79
N THR A 69 -7.39 9.13 35.95
CA THR A 69 -7.67 7.77 36.43
C THR A 69 -6.36 6.99 36.62
N PRO A 70 -6.28 6.04 37.56
CA PRO A 70 -5.16 5.08 37.65
C PRO A 70 -4.89 4.33 36.33
N GLN A 71 -5.87 4.33 35.41
CA GLN A 71 -5.91 3.63 34.14
C GLN A 71 -5.36 4.44 32.95
N GLY A 72 -5.06 5.74 33.11
CA GLY A 72 -4.53 6.61 32.04
C GLY A 72 -5.57 6.99 30.96
N CYS A 73 -5.23 7.97 30.10
CA CYS A 73 -6.10 8.36 28.99
C CYS A 73 -5.88 7.45 27.77
N ARG A 74 -6.96 6.80 27.30
CA ARG A 74 -6.93 5.78 26.22
C ARG A 74 -7.33 6.28 24.83
N GLN A 75 -7.80 7.53 24.71
CA GLN A 75 -8.57 7.94 23.52
C GLN A 75 -7.75 8.50 22.34
N ARG A 76 -6.44 8.71 22.46
CA ARG A 76 -5.63 9.31 21.37
C ARG A 76 -4.21 8.79 21.22
N MET A 77 -3.82 7.74 21.96
CA MET A 77 -2.62 7.01 21.56
C MET A 77 -2.97 6.29 20.26
N SER A 78 -2.41 6.73 19.14
CA SER A 78 -2.58 5.97 17.90
C SER A 78 -2.10 4.54 18.19
N ASN A 79 -2.80 3.52 17.68
CA ASN A 79 -2.36 2.12 17.78
C ASN A 79 -0.91 1.89 17.29
N ARG A 80 -0.30 2.88 16.62
CA ARG A 80 1.10 2.86 16.17
C ARG A 80 2.12 3.26 17.26
N LEU A 81 1.70 3.91 18.35
CA LEU A 81 2.53 4.30 19.51
C LEU A 81 2.10 3.59 20.81
N VAL A 82 1.09 2.72 20.75
CA VAL A 82 0.67 1.81 21.85
C VAL A 82 1.76 0.75 22.17
N ALA A 83 2.86 0.75 21.41
CA ALA A 83 3.90 -0.28 21.38
C ALA A 83 4.82 -0.39 22.61
N PHE A 84 4.53 0.32 23.70
CA PHE A 84 5.57 0.67 24.67
C PHE A 84 5.12 0.47 26.11
N SER A 85 4.62 -0.73 26.40
CA SER A 85 4.68 -1.33 27.75
C SER A 85 4.35 -2.82 27.64
N SER A 86 5.07 -3.67 28.38
CA SER A 86 4.62 -5.01 28.79
C SER A 86 3.25 -5.00 29.49
N TYR A 87 2.81 -3.81 29.95
CA TYR A 87 1.46 -3.51 30.43
C TYR A 87 0.36 -3.45 29.36
N GLU A 88 0.60 -3.92 28.13
CA GLU A 88 -0.46 -4.35 27.18
C GLU A 88 -1.48 -5.28 27.90
N ALA A 89 -1.01 -5.98 28.94
CA ALA A 89 -1.70 -7.02 29.70
C ALA A 89 -2.75 -6.63 30.74
N TRP A 90 -2.98 -5.36 31.08
CA TRP A 90 -4.09 -5.01 32.00
C TRP A 90 -5.41 -4.63 31.29
N THR A 91 -5.41 -4.36 29.98
CA THR A 91 -6.63 -3.86 29.30
C THR A 91 -6.87 -4.37 27.89
N MET A 92 -5.89 -4.97 27.21
CA MET A 92 -6.17 -5.66 25.96
C MET A 92 -6.39 -7.13 26.26
N LYS A 93 -7.62 -7.61 26.02
CA LYS A 93 -7.84 -9.05 25.81
C LYS A 93 -6.69 -9.55 24.93
N LEU A 94 -6.14 -10.72 25.25
CA LEU A 94 -5.30 -11.55 24.39
C LEU A 94 -6.02 -11.84 23.05
N ALA A 95 -6.25 -10.81 22.25
CA ALA A 95 -6.99 -10.83 20.99
C ALA A 95 -6.02 -11.02 19.81
N SER A 96 -4.71 -10.87 20.05
CA SER A 96 -3.68 -11.32 19.13
C SER A 96 -3.15 -12.67 19.62
N GLY A 97 -3.29 -13.73 18.83
CA GLY A 97 -2.84 -15.09 19.15
C GLY A 97 -1.32 -15.30 19.26
N ALA A 98 -0.53 -14.25 19.50
CA ALA A 98 0.92 -14.33 19.66
C ALA A 98 1.31 -14.52 21.14
N PRO A 99 2.25 -15.43 21.44
CA PRO A 99 2.61 -15.77 22.81
C PRO A 99 3.41 -14.64 23.50
N PRO A 100 3.27 -14.46 24.83
CA PRO A 100 4.01 -13.45 25.59
C PRO A 100 5.51 -13.75 25.69
N VAL A 101 5.88 -15.03 25.59
CA VAL A 101 7.26 -15.53 25.59
C VAL A 101 7.42 -16.49 24.42
N LEU A 102 8.53 -16.40 23.70
CA LEU A 102 8.86 -17.26 22.57
C LEU A 102 10.31 -17.71 22.68
N GLU A 103 10.54 -19.01 22.52
CA GLU A 103 11.89 -19.56 22.34
C GLU A 103 12.22 -19.58 20.85
N ARG A 104 13.35 -18.98 20.46
CA ARG A 104 13.74 -18.88 19.07
C ARG A 104 15.24 -18.83 18.88
N ASP A 105 15.77 -19.70 18.03
CA ASP A 105 17.20 -19.72 17.67
C ASP A 105 18.13 -19.79 18.91
N GLY A 106 17.65 -20.42 19.98
CA GLY A 106 18.34 -20.52 21.28
C GLY A 106 18.24 -19.30 22.19
N ALA A 107 17.44 -18.29 21.82
CA ALA A 107 17.17 -17.11 22.61
C ALA A 107 15.71 -17.07 23.09
N THR A 108 15.53 -16.67 24.36
CA THR A 108 14.23 -16.37 24.92
C THR A 108 13.84 -14.94 24.55
N LEU A 109 12.66 -14.80 23.95
CA LEU A 109 12.11 -13.54 23.48
C LEU A 109 10.86 -13.19 24.29
N VAL A 110 10.80 -11.99 24.86
CA VAL A 110 9.67 -11.49 25.65
C VAL A 110 8.95 -10.40 24.89
N ARG A 111 7.65 -10.58 24.67
CA ARG A 111 6.82 -9.58 24.01
C ARG A 111 6.68 -8.35 24.91
N PHE A 112 6.93 -7.17 24.33
CA PHE A 112 6.80 -5.89 25.05
C PHE A 112 5.97 -4.85 24.28
N GLY A 113 5.58 -5.16 23.04
CA GLY A 113 4.79 -4.26 22.22
C GLY A 113 4.20 -4.91 20.96
N SER A 114 3.41 -4.11 20.25
CA SER A 114 2.86 -4.43 18.94
C SER A 114 3.05 -3.24 18.00
N ALA A 115 3.28 -3.51 16.72
CA ALA A 115 3.41 -2.53 15.65
C ALA A 115 2.19 -2.59 14.71
N ALA A 116 2.12 -1.65 13.77
CA ALA A 116 1.04 -1.64 12.77
C ALA A 116 0.95 -2.96 12.00
N LEU A 117 -0.26 -3.32 11.56
CA LEU A 117 -0.56 -4.51 10.75
C LEU A 117 -0.35 -5.86 11.47
N GLY A 118 -0.55 -5.90 12.79
CA GLY A 118 -0.45 -7.14 13.56
C GLY A 118 0.98 -7.63 13.81
N ARG A 119 1.99 -6.81 13.52
CA ARG A 119 3.39 -7.11 13.83
C ARG A 119 3.63 -7.10 15.33
N HIS A 120 4.45 -8.01 15.82
CA HIS A 120 4.75 -8.18 17.24
C HIS A 120 6.19 -7.82 17.54
N LEU A 121 6.40 -7.09 18.65
CA LEU A 121 7.71 -6.66 19.10
C LEU A 121 8.13 -7.44 20.34
N TYR A 122 9.30 -8.04 20.25
CA TYR A 122 9.92 -8.83 21.31
C TYR A 122 11.26 -8.21 21.73
N LEU A 123 11.62 -8.39 23.00
CA LEU A 123 12.96 -8.13 23.54
C LEU A 123 13.66 -9.45 23.79
N ASP A 124 14.94 -9.52 23.44
CA ASP A 124 15.81 -10.58 23.94
C ASP A 124 16.39 -10.23 25.33
N GLU A 125 17.13 -11.16 25.93
CA GLU A 125 17.79 -10.99 27.22
C GLU A 125 18.75 -9.79 27.26
N THR A 126 19.34 -9.44 26.11
CA THR A 126 20.29 -8.34 25.98
C THR A 126 19.62 -6.98 25.74
N GLY A 127 18.31 -6.98 25.45
CA GLY A 127 17.51 -5.79 25.19
C GLY A 127 17.38 -5.40 23.72
N HIS A 128 17.81 -6.25 22.78
CA HIS A 128 17.56 -6.01 21.35
C HIS A 128 16.08 -6.16 21.03
N VAL A 129 15.60 -5.31 20.13
CA VAL A 129 14.20 -5.31 19.68
C VAL A 129 14.08 -6.15 18.41
N ILE A 130 13.26 -7.19 18.48
CA ILE A 130 12.97 -8.13 17.39
C ILE A 130 11.52 -7.95 16.94
N GLU A 131 11.33 -7.71 15.64
CA GLU A 131 10.02 -7.65 14.99
C GLU A 131 9.68 -9.00 14.36
N LEU A 132 8.48 -9.52 14.67
CA LEU A 132 7.86 -10.70 14.02
C LEU A 132 6.62 -10.27 13.25
N SER A 133 6.49 -10.70 11.99
CA SER A 133 5.36 -10.33 11.12
C SER A 133 4.44 -11.54 10.84
N PRO A 134 3.10 -11.43 11.02
CA PRO A 134 2.15 -12.45 10.59
C PRO A 134 2.12 -12.62 9.05
N PRO A 135 1.64 -13.75 8.52
CA PRO A 135 1.29 -14.99 9.22
C PRO A 135 2.52 -15.81 9.62
N ASN A 136 3.69 -15.45 9.06
CA ASN A 136 4.89 -16.25 9.19
C ASN A 136 5.80 -15.68 10.28
N LEU A 137 5.45 -15.98 11.54
CA LEU A 137 6.27 -15.67 12.72
C LEU A 137 7.70 -16.25 12.61
N SER A 138 8.02 -17.06 11.60
CA SER A 138 9.38 -17.50 11.26
C SER A 138 10.29 -16.41 10.69
N ARG A 139 9.82 -15.20 10.37
CA ARG A 139 10.70 -14.08 10.00
C ARG A 139 10.92 -13.15 11.18
N ALA A 140 12.03 -13.36 11.88
CA ALA A 140 12.53 -12.45 12.89
C ALA A 140 13.52 -11.46 12.29
N ARG A 141 13.31 -10.17 12.57
CA ARG A 141 14.23 -9.11 12.17
C ARG A 141 14.56 -8.25 13.38
N MET A 142 15.84 -8.07 13.67
CA MET A 142 16.27 -7.08 14.64
C MET A 142 16.03 -5.68 14.04
N VAL A 143 15.31 -4.83 14.76
CA VAL A 143 14.90 -3.50 14.28
C VAL A 143 15.52 -2.35 15.09
N ALA A 144 16.05 -2.65 16.27
CA ALA A 144 16.84 -1.71 17.07
C ALA A 144 17.66 -2.45 18.11
N ARG A 145 18.81 -1.88 18.51
CA ARG A 145 19.59 -2.42 19.62
C ARG A 145 18.95 -2.26 20.99
N THR A 146 18.05 -1.29 21.15
CA THR A 146 17.35 -1.03 22.42
C THR A 146 15.92 -0.58 22.15
N PRO A 147 14.99 -0.78 23.11
CA PRO A 147 13.63 -0.26 23.00
C PRO A 147 13.59 1.28 22.96
N PHE A 148 14.60 1.96 23.51
CA PHE A 148 14.72 3.42 23.44
C PHE A 148 15.00 3.91 22.02
N ILE A 149 15.97 3.29 21.34
CA ILE A 149 16.28 3.61 19.94
C ILE A 149 15.05 3.31 19.06
N HIS A 150 14.37 2.19 19.32
CA HIS A 150 13.14 1.88 18.61
C HIS A 150 12.06 2.97 18.80
N LEU A 151 11.83 3.41 20.03
CA LEU A 151 10.87 4.49 20.33
C LEU A 151 11.26 5.80 19.63
N GLU A 152 12.54 6.19 19.66
CA GLU A 152 13.03 7.39 18.98
C GLU A 152 12.82 7.31 17.46
N ARG A 153 13.07 6.14 16.86
CA ARG A 153 12.77 5.89 15.45
C ARG A 153 11.28 5.96 15.13
N GLU A 154 10.40 5.45 15.99
CA GLU A 154 8.95 5.56 15.79
C GLU A 154 8.43 6.99 15.95
N VAL A 155 9.00 7.75 16.89
CA VAL A 155 8.70 9.19 17.03
C VAL A 155 9.14 9.93 15.76
N LEU A 156 10.38 9.73 15.31
CA LEU A 156 10.87 10.31 14.07
C LEU A 156 10.03 9.90 12.88
N ARG A 157 9.67 8.61 12.74
CA ARG A 157 8.79 8.13 11.66
C ARG A 157 7.43 8.82 11.66
N THR A 158 6.91 9.16 12.84
CA THR A 158 5.64 9.88 12.93
C THR A 158 5.80 11.35 12.53
N ILE A 159 6.88 11.99 12.96
CA ILE A 159 7.24 13.36 12.56
C ILE A 159 7.46 13.43 11.03
N THR A 160 8.24 12.50 10.48
CA THR A 160 8.59 12.49 9.06
C THR A 160 7.43 12.08 8.16
N ARG A 161 6.43 11.33 8.65
CA ARG A 161 5.17 11.10 7.93
C ARG A 161 4.39 12.41 7.69
N GLU A 162 4.55 13.38 8.58
CA GLU A 162 3.95 14.71 8.48
C GLU A 162 4.86 15.71 7.75
N ALA A 163 6.03 15.27 7.26
CA ALA A 163 6.95 16.12 6.52
C ALA A 163 6.29 16.61 5.21
N PRO A 164 6.36 17.92 4.90
CA PRO A 164 5.82 18.44 3.64
C PRO A 164 6.47 17.84 2.39
N ALA A 165 7.74 17.42 2.47
CA ALA A 165 8.40 16.68 1.40
C ALA A 165 9.32 15.56 1.91
N GLU A 166 9.33 14.44 1.18
CA GLU A 166 10.31 13.36 1.28
C GLU A 166 11.03 13.28 -0.05
N LEU A 167 12.37 13.29 -0.06
CA LEU A 167 13.20 13.11 -1.24
C LEU A 167 14.03 11.85 -1.08
N ARG A 168 13.96 10.95 -2.06
CA ARG A 168 14.91 9.84 -2.17
C ARG A 168 16.06 10.25 -3.06
N CYS A 169 17.26 10.16 -2.53
CA CYS A 169 18.51 10.57 -3.15
C CYS A 169 19.31 9.33 -3.52
N GLU A 170 19.76 9.25 -4.76
CA GLU A 170 20.43 8.05 -5.27
C GLU A 170 21.79 7.80 -4.59
N GLY A 171 22.01 6.54 -4.24
CA GLY A 171 23.28 6.02 -3.74
C GLY A 171 23.43 6.09 -2.23
N ASP A 172 24.63 5.71 -1.78
CA ASP A 172 25.06 5.83 -0.40
C ASP A 172 25.63 7.23 -0.16
N VAL A 173 24.73 8.19 0.07
CA VAL A 173 25.04 9.63 0.11
C VAL A 173 24.63 10.30 1.41
N ALA A 174 24.05 9.57 2.37
CA ALA A 174 23.51 10.17 3.60
C ALA A 174 24.55 10.93 4.43
N GLU A 175 25.76 10.40 4.61
CA GLU A 175 26.81 11.08 5.39
C GLU A 175 27.25 12.40 4.71
N ARG A 176 27.54 12.34 3.40
CA ARG A 176 27.88 13.53 2.60
C ARG A 176 26.76 14.57 2.60
N LEU A 177 25.50 14.12 2.52
CA LEU A 177 24.34 15.00 2.60
C LEU A 177 24.23 15.60 3.99
N ALA A 178 24.43 14.82 5.04
CA ALA A 178 24.36 15.29 6.42
C ALA A 178 25.39 16.39 6.68
N ASP A 179 26.65 16.17 6.27
CA ASP A 179 27.73 17.14 6.40
C ASP A 179 27.44 18.43 5.62
N ALA A 180 27.02 18.31 4.36
CA ALA A 180 26.73 19.47 3.51
C ALA A 180 25.47 20.25 3.94
N LEU A 181 24.50 19.56 4.56
CA LEU A 181 23.30 20.15 5.13
C LEU A 181 23.51 20.65 6.57
N ASP A 182 24.70 20.47 7.15
CA ASP A 182 25.02 20.81 8.53
C ASP A 182 23.99 20.22 9.51
N VAL A 183 23.70 18.93 9.35
CA VAL A 183 22.88 18.14 10.26
C VAL A 183 23.73 17.08 10.93
N HIS A 184 23.46 16.81 12.20
CA HIS A 184 24.29 15.94 13.02
C HIS A 184 23.62 14.59 13.25
N THR A 185 24.43 13.56 13.53
CA THR A 185 23.93 12.27 14.00
C THR A 185 23.00 12.46 15.19
N LEU A 186 21.86 11.78 15.16
CA LEU A 186 20.91 11.67 16.25
C LEU A 186 21.23 10.37 17.01
N PRO A 187 22.14 10.39 18.01
CA PRO A 187 22.58 9.17 18.69
C PRO A 187 21.43 8.42 19.37
N GLU A 188 20.39 9.12 19.78
CA GLU A 188 19.18 8.55 20.37
C GLU A 188 18.38 7.66 19.41
N ALA A 189 18.51 7.89 18.09
CA ALA A 189 17.76 7.17 17.06
C ALA A 189 18.66 6.35 16.11
N SER A 190 19.97 6.34 16.38
CA SER A 190 20.98 5.69 15.54
C SER A 190 21.60 4.48 16.24
N ASP A 191 21.85 3.42 15.48
CA ASP A 191 22.70 2.29 15.85
C ASP A 191 23.40 1.74 14.59
N ASP A 192 24.03 0.57 14.70
CA ASP A 192 24.70 -0.09 13.57
C ASP A 192 23.73 -0.61 12.49
N LEU A 193 22.43 -0.69 12.78
CA LEU A 193 21.42 -1.10 11.80
C LEU A 193 20.99 0.07 10.92
N GLU A 194 20.93 1.27 11.49
CA GLU A 194 20.41 2.44 10.82
C GLU A 194 20.96 3.73 11.45
N GLN A 195 21.59 4.55 10.61
CA GLN A 195 22.11 5.86 10.98
C GLN A 195 21.12 6.95 10.57
N ILE A 196 20.76 7.81 11.53
CA ILE A 196 19.87 8.95 11.31
C ILE A 196 20.59 10.22 11.69
N ASN A 197 20.65 11.17 10.76
CA ASN A 197 21.19 12.50 10.99
C ASN A 197 20.04 13.51 10.87
N GLY A 198 20.05 14.59 11.64
CA GLY A 198 18.99 15.57 11.51
C GLY A 198 19.01 16.71 12.50
N ASN A 199 18.10 17.63 12.29
CA ASN A 199 17.76 18.74 13.18
C ASN A 199 16.24 18.95 13.18
N ASP A 200 15.76 20.11 13.65
CA ASP A 200 14.32 20.42 13.69
C ASP A 200 13.70 20.68 12.29
N HIS A 201 14.51 20.79 11.23
CA HIS A 201 14.06 21.15 9.87
C HIS A 201 14.31 20.07 8.82
N ILE A 202 15.36 19.25 8.97
CA ILE A 202 15.75 18.23 8.01
C ILE A 202 16.16 16.95 8.75
N ILE A 203 15.68 15.81 8.28
CA ILE A 203 16.16 14.48 8.68
C ILE A 203 16.74 13.78 7.46
N VAL A 204 17.94 13.22 7.58
CA VAL A 204 18.60 12.38 6.58
C VAL A 204 18.75 10.97 7.14
N GLN A 205 18.25 9.98 6.42
CA GLN A 205 18.18 8.59 6.85
C GLN A 205 18.74 7.67 5.75
N GLN A 206 19.67 6.79 6.10
CA GLN A 206 20.14 5.72 5.21
C GLN A 206 19.58 4.38 5.72
N THR A 207 18.60 3.83 5.01
CA THR A 207 18.04 2.49 5.29
C THR A 207 18.35 1.46 4.21
N ASN A 208 18.80 1.91 3.04
CA ASN A 208 19.06 1.07 1.88
C ASN A 208 20.36 1.53 1.21
N PRO A 209 21.32 0.65 0.88
CA PRO A 209 22.57 1.07 0.23
C PRO A 209 22.37 1.77 -1.14
N TRP A 210 21.18 1.68 -1.73
CA TRP A 210 20.90 2.24 -3.05
C TRP A 210 20.34 3.67 -2.98
N TYR A 211 19.90 4.13 -1.82
CA TYR A 211 19.41 5.50 -1.65
C TYR A 211 19.40 5.98 -0.20
N ALA A 212 19.63 7.28 -0.03
CA ALA A 212 19.31 8.01 1.18
C ALA A 212 17.91 8.64 1.09
N THR A 213 17.22 8.75 2.21
CA THR A 213 15.95 9.51 2.29
C THR A 213 16.20 10.81 3.05
N VAL A 214 15.77 11.93 2.48
CA VAL A 214 15.78 13.25 3.11
C VAL A 214 14.33 13.67 3.35
N PHE A 215 13.97 13.85 4.62
CA PHE A 215 12.68 14.43 5.01
C PHE A 215 12.89 15.91 5.29
N LEU A 216 12.17 16.73 4.54
CA LEU A 216 12.12 18.16 4.72
C LEU A 216 10.96 18.48 5.65
N LEU A 217 11.24 18.75 6.92
CA LEU A 217 10.24 19.12 7.94
C LEU A 217 9.79 20.57 7.78
N ASP A 218 10.65 21.41 7.19
CA ASP A 218 10.38 22.82 6.89
C ASP A 218 10.75 23.15 5.43
N VAL A 219 9.76 23.55 4.62
CA VAL A 219 9.95 23.88 3.20
C VAL A 219 10.89 25.08 3.01
N ALA A 220 11.06 25.93 4.03
CA ALA A 220 12.01 27.04 3.98
C ALA A 220 13.47 26.58 3.78
N GLU A 221 13.80 25.33 4.10
CA GLU A 221 15.12 24.73 3.87
C GLU A 221 15.29 24.13 2.47
N ALA A 222 14.24 24.11 1.63
CA ALA A 222 14.32 23.62 0.25
C ALA A 222 15.45 24.26 -0.57
N PRO A 223 15.73 25.58 -0.47
CA PRO A 223 16.85 26.18 -1.21
C PRO A 223 18.22 25.62 -0.83
N LYS A 224 18.45 25.37 0.45
CA LYS A 224 19.69 24.76 0.94
C LYS A 224 19.81 23.33 0.39
N LEU A 225 18.73 22.56 0.47
CA LEU A 225 18.69 21.17 0.00
C LEU A 225 18.97 21.04 -1.51
N VAL A 226 18.26 21.81 -2.35
CA VAL A 226 18.43 21.75 -3.81
C VAL A 226 19.85 22.14 -4.21
N ARG A 227 20.43 23.18 -3.58
CA ARG A 227 21.81 23.58 -3.82
C ARG A 227 22.79 22.47 -3.47
N VAL A 228 22.67 21.87 -2.27
CA VAL A 228 23.55 20.78 -1.83
C VAL A 228 23.45 19.57 -2.76
N LEU A 229 22.25 19.17 -3.15
CA LEU A 229 22.05 18.06 -4.09
C LEU A 229 22.71 18.33 -5.45
N ALA A 230 22.59 19.55 -5.97
CA ALA A 230 23.22 19.96 -7.23
C ALA A 230 24.75 19.98 -7.12
N GLU A 231 25.31 20.52 -6.03
CA GLU A 231 26.75 20.57 -5.77
C GLU A 231 27.37 19.17 -5.63
N LEU A 232 26.64 18.26 -4.98
CA LEU A 232 27.06 16.87 -4.80
C LEU A 232 26.85 15.99 -6.05
N GLY A 233 26.16 16.51 -7.08
CA GLY A 233 25.76 15.76 -8.27
C GLY A 233 24.81 14.59 -7.96
N THR A 234 24.09 14.66 -6.84
CA THR A 234 23.21 13.59 -6.36
C THR A 234 21.86 13.69 -7.06
N ARG A 235 21.45 12.64 -7.77
CA ARG A 235 20.11 12.55 -8.36
C ARG A 235 19.08 12.32 -7.26
N ALA A 236 17.89 12.89 -7.38
CA ALA A 236 16.84 12.75 -6.37
C ALA A 236 15.43 12.68 -6.96
N ARG A 237 14.48 12.18 -6.18
CA ARG A 237 13.04 12.14 -6.50
C ARG A 237 12.20 12.46 -5.26
N ILE A 238 11.23 13.34 -5.41
CA ILE A 238 10.22 13.62 -4.39
C ILE A 238 9.23 12.45 -4.33
N HIS A 239 9.07 11.87 -3.14
CA HIS A 239 8.17 10.77 -2.79
C HIS A 239 7.21 11.15 -1.64
N GLY A 240 7.15 12.43 -1.24
CA GLY A 240 6.39 12.95 -0.09
C GLY A 240 4.91 12.56 0.00
N PRO A 241 4.17 13.11 0.99
CA PRO A 241 2.78 12.73 1.24
C PRO A 241 1.94 12.81 -0.04
N ALA A 242 0.97 11.89 -0.17
CA ALA A 242 0.16 11.73 -1.38
C ALA A 242 -0.38 13.11 -1.84
N PRO A 243 0.02 13.59 -3.03
CA PRO A 243 -0.35 14.91 -3.47
C PRO A 243 -1.84 14.97 -3.79
N THR A 244 -2.42 16.15 -3.64
CA THR A 244 -3.71 16.45 -4.28
C THR A 244 -3.50 16.42 -5.79
N LEU A 245 -4.23 15.55 -6.48
CA LEU A 245 -4.12 15.42 -7.92
C LEU A 245 -4.97 16.48 -8.61
N ALA A 246 -4.33 17.29 -9.45
CA ALA A 246 -4.99 18.20 -10.38
C ALA A 246 -4.87 17.60 -11.80
N LEU A 247 -6.01 17.20 -12.38
CA LEU A 247 -6.05 16.60 -13.72
C LEU A 247 -6.30 17.67 -14.79
N GLU A 248 -5.46 17.68 -15.82
CA GLU A 248 -5.55 18.59 -16.97
C GLU A 248 -5.69 17.79 -18.28
N PRO A 249 -6.50 18.25 -19.27
CA PRO A 249 -6.52 17.64 -20.60
C PRO A 249 -5.16 17.76 -21.31
N LEU A 250 -4.74 16.71 -22.03
CA LEU A 250 -3.42 16.65 -22.68
C LEU A 250 -3.22 17.73 -23.76
N ASP A 251 -4.28 18.11 -24.50
CA ASP A 251 -4.21 19.02 -25.65
C ASP A 251 -3.80 20.47 -25.29
N ALA A 252 -3.74 20.81 -24.00
CA ALA A 252 -3.33 22.12 -23.50
C ALA A 252 -1.87 22.17 -23.02
N ALA A 253 -1.06 21.17 -23.33
CA ALA A 253 0.26 21.01 -22.72
C ALA A 253 1.37 21.91 -23.31
N PRO A 254 1.96 22.87 -22.56
CA PRO A 254 3.28 23.40 -22.89
C PRO A 254 4.34 22.27 -22.88
N PRO A 255 5.39 22.39 -23.72
CA PRO A 255 6.51 21.45 -23.74
C PRO A 255 7.20 21.36 -22.37
N LEU A 256 7.94 20.27 -22.13
CA LEU A 256 8.78 20.13 -20.94
C LEU A 256 9.66 21.37 -20.78
N PRO A 257 9.58 22.09 -19.66
CA PRO A 257 10.48 23.21 -19.43
C PRO A 257 11.91 22.68 -19.41
N THR A 258 12.80 23.43 -20.06
CA THR A 258 14.22 23.11 -20.03
C THR A 258 14.71 23.21 -18.58
N PRO A 259 15.43 22.20 -18.05
CA PRO A 259 15.97 22.26 -16.70
C PRO A 259 16.76 23.56 -16.52
N VAL A 260 16.39 24.36 -15.52
CA VAL A 260 17.10 25.59 -15.18
C VAL A 260 18.48 25.27 -14.63
N ALA A 261 19.43 26.20 -14.77
CA ALA A 261 20.75 26.05 -14.16
C ALA A 261 20.62 25.85 -12.65
N GLY A 262 21.27 24.81 -12.11
CA GLY A 262 21.18 24.44 -10.70
C GLY A 262 20.03 23.48 -10.35
N ALA A 263 19.26 23.01 -11.34
CA ALA A 263 18.27 21.96 -11.11
C ALA A 263 18.95 20.61 -10.79
N VAL A 264 18.37 19.87 -9.86
CA VAL A 264 18.80 18.53 -9.46
C VAL A 264 18.24 17.53 -10.45
N GLN A 265 19.08 16.68 -11.02
CA GLN A 265 18.62 15.65 -11.95
C GLN A 265 17.69 14.65 -11.25
N LEU A 266 16.61 14.27 -11.94
CA LEU A 266 15.68 13.28 -11.42
C LEU A 266 16.36 11.91 -11.28
N TRP A 267 16.20 11.29 -10.12
CA TRP A 267 16.44 9.86 -9.97
C TRP A 267 15.20 9.09 -10.42
N SER A 268 15.29 8.46 -11.59
CA SER A 268 14.17 7.73 -12.19
C SER A 268 14.58 6.33 -12.61
N PHE A 269 13.58 5.45 -12.62
CA PHE A 269 13.64 4.14 -13.27
C PHE A 269 12.85 4.24 -14.59
N GLY A 270 13.39 3.72 -15.68
CA GLY A 270 12.87 3.92 -17.05
C GLY A 270 13.38 5.23 -17.69
N HIS A 271 13.04 5.52 -18.95
CA HIS A 271 13.54 6.73 -19.63
C HIS A 271 12.77 8.00 -19.24
N THR A 272 12.11 8.00 -18.07
CA THR A 272 11.48 9.19 -17.50
C THR A 272 12.57 10.20 -17.18
N ARG A 273 12.50 11.37 -17.79
CA ARG A 273 13.42 12.49 -17.56
C ARG A 273 12.77 13.45 -16.59
N GLY A 274 13.59 14.33 -16.03
CA GLY A 274 13.06 15.36 -15.16
C GLY A 274 14.13 16.05 -14.35
N ALA A 275 13.66 16.99 -13.56
CA ALA A 275 14.50 17.66 -12.59
C ALA A 275 13.67 18.12 -11.40
N ILE A 276 14.38 18.39 -10.31
CA ILE A 276 13.86 19.10 -9.16
C ILE A 276 14.50 20.49 -9.16
N SER A 277 13.68 21.53 -9.05
CA SER A 277 14.10 22.91 -9.02
C SER A 277 13.31 23.71 -7.99
N LEU A 278 13.73 24.94 -7.75
CA LEU A 278 12.98 25.91 -6.95
C LEU A 278 12.25 26.85 -7.90
N GLU A 279 10.96 27.04 -7.66
CA GLU A 279 10.17 28.11 -8.29
C GLU A 279 9.64 29.01 -7.18
N ALA A 280 10.17 30.23 -7.09
CA ALA A 280 10.00 31.11 -5.93
C ALA A 280 10.44 30.42 -4.62
N ASP A 281 9.49 30.05 -3.76
CA ASP A 281 9.65 29.39 -2.47
C ASP A 281 9.17 27.93 -2.47
N ALA A 282 8.75 27.40 -3.62
CA ALA A 282 8.24 26.04 -3.76
C ALA A 282 9.30 25.09 -4.34
N LEU A 283 9.33 23.88 -3.80
CA LEU A 283 10.04 22.76 -4.39
C LEU A 283 9.19 22.19 -5.53
N VAL A 284 9.72 22.21 -6.74
CA VAL A 284 9.02 21.73 -7.94
C VAL A 284 9.77 20.55 -8.53
N GLN A 285 9.08 19.42 -8.67
CA GLN A 285 9.55 18.29 -9.44
C GLN A 285 8.78 18.22 -10.75
N ILE A 286 9.52 18.21 -11.84
CA ILE A 286 8.99 17.97 -13.17
C ILE A 286 9.47 16.61 -13.62
N THR A 287 8.55 15.70 -13.86
CA THR A 287 8.83 14.39 -14.46
C THR A 287 8.19 14.33 -15.82
N GLY A 288 8.82 13.70 -16.79
CA GLY A 288 8.35 13.78 -18.15
C GLY A 288 8.99 12.81 -19.10
N ARG A 289 8.35 12.70 -20.25
CA ARG A 289 8.84 12.03 -21.45
C ARG A 289 8.97 13.06 -22.57
N THR A 290 9.41 12.64 -23.76
CA THR A 290 9.76 13.55 -24.86
C THR A 290 8.70 14.63 -25.14
N THR A 291 7.42 14.31 -24.99
CA THR A 291 6.29 15.20 -25.29
C THR A 291 5.43 15.59 -24.08
N GLU A 292 5.73 15.08 -22.87
CA GLU A 292 4.80 15.17 -21.74
C GLU A 292 5.48 15.44 -20.40
N ALA A 293 4.76 16.09 -19.49
CA ALA A 293 5.26 16.48 -18.18
C ALA A 293 4.18 16.36 -17.10
N ARG A 294 4.54 15.77 -15.96
CA ARG A 294 3.88 15.97 -14.66
C ARG A 294 4.64 17.02 -13.87
N ARG A 295 3.92 17.82 -13.10
CA ARG A 295 4.50 18.85 -12.24
C ARG A 295 3.97 18.68 -10.82
N LEU A 296 4.84 18.25 -9.92
CA LEU A 296 4.58 18.21 -8.49
C LEU A 296 5.13 19.48 -7.86
N VAL A 297 4.30 20.17 -7.10
CA VAL A 297 4.64 21.40 -6.37
C VAL A 297 4.45 21.14 -4.88
N VAL A 298 5.51 21.42 -4.11
CA VAL A 298 5.47 21.47 -2.65
C VAL A 298 5.79 22.90 -2.22
N ALA A 299 4.77 23.62 -1.77
CA ALA A 299 4.89 25.01 -1.33
C ALA A 299 4.71 25.13 0.19
N PRO A 300 5.26 26.18 0.82
CA PRO A 300 5.04 26.45 2.25
C PRO A 300 3.55 26.55 2.58
N ALA A 301 3.15 25.94 3.70
CA ALA A 301 1.78 25.98 4.23
C ALA A 301 0.66 25.54 3.27
N SER A 302 1.00 24.84 2.18
CA SER A 302 0.05 24.31 1.19
C SER A 302 0.23 22.80 1.04
N PRO A 303 -0.84 22.01 0.87
CA PRO A 303 -0.71 20.60 0.56
C PRO A 303 0.04 20.43 -0.78
N PRO A 304 0.84 19.37 -0.95
CA PRO A 304 1.46 19.08 -2.24
C PRO A 304 0.40 18.94 -3.33
N ILE A 305 0.63 19.55 -4.49
CA ILE A 305 -0.26 19.45 -5.64
C ILE A 305 0.53 18.83 -6.79
N GLU A 306 0.01 17.73 -7.35
CA GLU A 306 0.56 17.13 -8.56
C GLU A 306 -0.39 17.41 -9.73
N HIS A 307 0.09 18.21 -10.65
CA HIS A 307 -0.56 18.43 -11.93
C HIS A 307 -0.21 17.26 -12.86
N ARG A 308 -1.22 16.46 -13.17
CA ARG A 308 -1.11 15.36 -14.15
C ARG A 308 -1.92 15.71 -15.37
N ARG A 309 -1.29 15.59 -16.53
CA ARG A 309 -1.98 15.62 -17.79
C ARG A 309 -2.35 14.20 -18.17
N CYS A 310 -3.63 13.96 -18.35
CA CYS A 310 -4.12 12.64 -18.67
C CYS A 310 -4.88 12.67 -19.99
N LEU A 311 -4.75 11.59 -20.74
CA LEU A 311 -5.60 11.29 -21.87
C LEU A 311 -6.99 10.88 -21.34
N LEU A 312 -7.99 11.75 -21.54
CA LEU A 312 -9.29 11.34 -22.06
C LEU A 312 -9.78 12.34 -23.09
N ALA A 313 -9.65 11.95 -24.35
CA ALA A 313 -10.63 12.38 -25.32
C ALA A 313 -11.77 11.37 -25.32
N ASP A 314 -13.02 11.82 -25.49
CA ASP A 314 -14.17 10.95 -25.79
C ASP A 314 -13.87 9.96 -26.93
N ALA A 315 -12.94 10.31 -27.82
CA ALA A 315 -12.42 9.45 -28.88
C ALA A 315 -11.78 8.15 -28.37
N ALA A 316 -11.00 8.20 -27.28
CA ALA A 316 -10.35 7.01 -26.71
C ALA A 316 -11.35 6.06 -26.05
N LEU A 317 -12.55 6.54 -25.74
CA LEU A 317 -13.62 5.74 -25.17
C LEU A 317 -14.52 5.09 -26.24
N GLN A 318 -14.38 5.44 -27.53
CA GLN A 318 -15.28 4.96 -28.59
C GLN A 318 -15.27 3.44 -28.77
N ASP A 319 -14.19 2.78 -28.39
CA ASP A 319 -14.08 1.32 -28.43
C ASP A 319 -14.93 0.63 -27.36
N PHE A 320 -15.51 1.35 -26.40
CA PHE A 320 -16.36 0.79 -25.36
C PHE A 320 -17.85 0.90 -25.67
N SER A 321 -18.63 -0.03 -25.11
CA SER A 321 -20.10 0.05 -25.15
C SER A 321 -20.60 1.38 -24.55
N PRO A 322 -21.79 1.88 -24.93
CA PRO A 322 -22.37 3.07 -24.31
C PRO A 322 -22.38 3.00 -22.77
N ARG A 323 -22.70 1.82 -22.20
CA ARG A 323 -22.70 1.58 -20.76
C ARG A 323 -21.31 1.79 -20.15
N ALA A 324 -20.29 1.15 -20.71
CA ALA A 324 -18.92 1.30 -20.21
C ALA A 324 -18.38 2.72 -20.38
N ARG A 325 -18.74 3.41 -21.45
CA ARG A 325 -18.38 4.84 -21.61
C ARG A 325 -18.97 5.70 -20.51
N ASP A 326 -20.25 5.54 -20.21
CA ASP A 326 -20.93 6.33 -19.19
C ASP A 326 -20.39 6.01 -17.79
N TYR A 327 -20.12 4.73 -17.51
CA TYR A 327 -19.43 4.30 -16.29
C TYR A 327 -18.03 4.94 -16.17
N LEU A 328 -17.18 4.82 -17.18
CA LEU A 328 -15.81 5.35 -17.14
C LEU A 328 -15.79 6.87 -17.01
N ARG A 329 -16.74 7.59 -17.62
CA ARG A 329 -16.92 9.04 -17.43
C ARG A 329 -17.32 9.36 -15.98
N ALA A 330 -18.28 8.64 -15.42
CA ALA A 330 -18.72 8.82 -14.05
C ALA A 330 -17.57 8.57 -13.05
N MET A 331 -16.75 7.54 -13.33
CA MET A 331 -15.59 7.15 -12.51
C MET A 331 -14.33 7.96 -12.78
N ARG A 332 -14.41 9.02 -13.60
CA ARG A 332 -13.27 9.87 -13.98
C ARG A 332 -12.06 9.01 -14.36
N ALA A 333 -12.31 8.06 -15.26
CA ALA A 333 -11.24 7.30 -15.89
C ALA A 333 -10.18 8.27 -16.40
N ARG A 334 -8.94 7.80 -16.56
CA ARG A 334 -7.78 8.58 -17.02
C ARG A 334 -6.72 7.65 -17.53
N ARG A 335 -5.94 8.11 -18.51
CA ARG A 335 -4.72 7.43 -18.90
C ARG A 335 -3.55 8.38 -18.79
N ASP A 336 -2.58 8.03 -17.96
CA ASP A 336 -1.38 8.82 -17.74
C ASP A 336 -0.30 8.42 -18.73
N PRO A 337 0.06 9.26 -19.72
CA PRO A 337 0.85 8.77 -20.84
C PRO A 337 2.36 8.69 -20.51
N ILE A 338 2.80 9.25 -19.39
CA ILE A 338 4.14 8.98 -18.81
C ILE A 338 4.29 7.51 -18.41
N GLU A 339 3.20 6.78 -18.16
CA GLU A 339 3.24 5.36 -17.81
C GLU A 339 3.20 4.41 -19.02
N ILE A 340 3.11 4.96 -20.23
CA ILE A 340 3.14 4.19 -21.49
C ILE A 340 4.60 3.99 -21.91
N PRO A 341 5.05 2.74 -22.20
CA PRO A 341 6.40 2.49 -22.69
C PRO A 341 6.70 3.21 -24.01
N GLU A 342 7.92 3.73 -24.15
CA GLU A 342 8.48 4.24 -25.41
C GLU A 342 9.52 3.26 -25.97
N GLY A 343 9.44 2.92 -27.26
CA GLY A 343 10.39 1.97 -27.88
C GLY A 343 10.38 0.59 -27.19
N ASP A 344 11.56 0.04 -26.93
CA ASP A 344 11.76 -1.30 -26.34
C ASP A 344 11.83 -1.28 -24.79
N GLU A 345 11.33 -0.22 -24.16
CA GLU A 345 11.41 0.01 -22.72
C GLU A 345 10.82 -1.11 -21.86
N LEU A 346 9.67 -1.64 -22.28
CA LEU A 346 8.97 -2.67 -21.53
C LEU A 346 9.79 -3.95 -21.53
N GLU A 347 10.36 -4.31 -22.66
CA GLU A 347 11.22 -5.47 -22.86
C GLU A 347 12.48 -5.36 -22.01
N GLU A 348 13.14 -4.21 -22.00
CA GLU A 348 14.30 -3.97 -21.15
C GLU A 348 13.95 -4.09 -19.67
N ALA A 349 12.83 -3.50 -19.25
CA ALA A 349 12.38 -3.56 -17.86
C ALA A 349 12.04 -5.00 -17.45
N LEU A 350 11.31 -5.74 -18.27
CA LEU A 350 10.98 -7.15 -18.04
C LEU A 350 12.24 -8.01 -17.96
N ALA A 351 13.19 -7.83 -18.89
CA ALA A 351 14.44 -8.58 -18.91
C ALA A 351 15.29 -8.36 -17.65
N ARG A 352 15.35 -7.11 -17.12
CA ARG A 352 16.06 -6.81 -15.85
C ARG A 352 15.46 -7.56 -14.66
N TRP A 353 14.16 -7.83 -14.71
CA TRP A 353 13.43 -8.55 -13.68
C TRP A 353 13.26 -10.05 -13.99
N GLY A 354 13.92 -10.57 -15.02
CA GLY A 354 13.86 -11.99 -15.41
C GLY A 354 12.50 -12.44 -15.95
N LEU A 355 11.65 -11.50 -16.38
CA LEU A 355 10.32 -11.76 -16.92
C LEU A 355 10.37 -11.82 -18.45
N ARG A 356 9.54 -12.67 -19.07
CA ARG A 356 9.44 -12.74 -20.53
C ARG A 356 8.47 -11.69 -21.06
N SER A 357 8.89 -11.01 -22.12
CA SER A 357 7.98 -10.24 -22.97
C SER A 357 7.26 -11.16 -23.96
N TYR A 358 5.97 -10.91 -24.17
CA TYR A 358 5.14 -11.58 -25.16
C TYR A 358 4.09 -10.61 -25.71
N ASP A 359 3.52 -10.94 -26.87
CA ASP A 359 2.71 -10.02 -27.70
C ASP A 359 1.53 -9.43 -26.94
N ALA A 360 0.78 -10.26 -26.21
CA ALA A 360 -0.36 -9.82 -25.41
C ALA A 360 0.05 -8.79 -24.34
N LEU A 361 1.20 -8.98 -23.67
CA LEU A 361 1.71 -8.04 -22.66
C LEU A 361 2.12 -6.70 -23.27
N ARG A 362 2.77 -6.72 -24.44
CA ARG A 362 3.15 -5.51 -25.17
C ARG A 362 1.93 -4.75 -25.63
N GLN A 363 0.97 -5.44 -26.23
CA GLN A 363 -0.29 -4.85 -26.67
C GLN A 363 -1.08 -4.29 -25.48
N ALA A 364 -1.13 -5.01 -24.36
CA ALA A 364 -1.81 -4.56 -23.16
C ALA A 364 -1.18 -3.27 -22.60
N ASN A 365 0.14 -3.19 -22.49
CA ASN A 365 0.81 -1.96 -22.03
C ASN A 365 0.69 -0.80 -23.03
N ALA A 366 0.83 -1.07 -24.32
CA ALA A 366 0.65 -0.05 -25.37
C ALA A 366 -0.77 0.50 -25.42
N THR A 367 -1.78 -0.30 -25.04
CA THR A 367 -3.19 0.11 -25.07
C THR A 367 -3.69 0.66 -23.73
N TRP A 368 -3.25 0.06 -22.62
CA TRP A 368 -3.82 0.29 -21.29
C TRP A 368 -2.80 0.76 -20.24
N GLY A 369 -1.51 0.86 -20.58
CA GLY A 369 -0.50 1.40 -19.67
C GLY A 369 -0.86 2.81 -19.22
N GLY A 370 -0.80 3.03 -17.90
CA GLY A 370 -1.19 4.28 -17.25
C GLY A 370 -2.69 4.47 -17.09
N PHE A 371 -3.53 3.49 -17.47
CA PHE A 371 -4.98 3.60 -17.34
C PHE A 371 -5.39 3.43 -15.89
N ALA A 372 -6.22 4.35 -15.40
CA ALA A 372 -6.76 4.33 -14.05
C ALA A 372 -8.19 4.87 -14.00
N TRP A 373 -9.02 4.35 -13.09
CA TRP A 373 -10.38 4.86 -12.85
C TRP A 373 -10.80 4.68 -11.39
N GLY A 374 -11.76 5.51 -10.96
CA GLY A 374 -12.18 5.62 -9.56
C GLY A 374 -11.42 6.69 -8.78
N ASP A 375 -12.05 7.12 -7.68
CA ASP A 375 -11.57 8.20 -6.80
C ASP A 375 -10.81 7.68 -5.56
N GLU A 376 -11.06 6.45 -5.11
CA GLU A 376 -10.43 5.83 -3.92
C GLU A 376 -10.00 4.40 -4.21
N PRO A 377 -8.84 3.96 -3.66
CA PRO A 377 -7.61 3.78 -4.43
C PRO A 377 -7.89 3.30 -5.87
N PRO A 378 -7.49 4.07 -6.90
CA PRO A 378 -7.93 3.81 -8.26
C PRO A 378 -7.45 2.44 -8.74
N ASN A 379 -8.28 1.78 -9.54
CA ASN A 379 -7.85 0.63 -10.32
C ASN A 379 -6.78 1.13 -11.29
N GLN A 380 -5.60 0.48 -11.33
CA GLN A 380 -4.48 0.92 -12.16
C GLN A 380 -3.97 -0.22 -13.04
N ILE A 381 -3.68 0.10 -14.30
CA ILE A 381 -3.13 -0.82 -15.30
C ILE A 381 -1.82 -0.26 -15.86
N GLY A 382 -0.79 -1.09 -15.93
CA GLY A 382 0.49 -0.79 -16.55
C GLY A 382 1.64 -1.57 -15.92
N THR A 383 2.12 -2.60 -16.61
CA THR A 383 3.29 -3.38 -16.17
C THR A 383 4.52 -2.50 -16.02
N LEU A 384 4.77 -1.57 -16.96
CA LEU A 384 5.91 -0.66 -16.84
C LEU A 384 5.77 0.23 -15.60
N ALA A 385 4.58 0.77 -15.35
CA ALA A 385 4.29 1.56 -14.16
C ALA A 385 4.56 0.75 -12.89
N LEU A 386 4.13 -0.51 -12.82
CA LEU A 386 4.38 -1.39 -11.68
C LEU A 386 5.86 -1.78 -11.51
N LEU A 387 6.58 -2.03 -12.61
CA LEU A 387 8.02 -2.35 -12.57
C LEU A 387 8.88 -1.15 -12.15
N THR A 388 8.36 0.07 -12.30
CA THR A 388 9.09 1.33 -12.01
C THR A 388 8.59 2.06 -10.77
N ALA A 389 7.34 1.84 -10.38
CA ALA A 389 6.76 2.31 -9.13
C ALA A 389 6.99 1.25 -8.05
N TYR A 390 7.72 1.62 -7.00
CA TYR A 390 7.67 0.91 -5.74
C TYR A 390 6.31 1.18 -5.08
N PHE A 391 5.24 0.55 -5.58
CA PHE A 391 3.95 0.53 -4.89
C PHE A 391 3.97 -0.58 -3.83
N PRO A 392 3.48 -0.35 -2.60
CA PRO A 392 3.51 -1.36 -1.56
C PRO A 392 2.56 -2.52 -1.93
N PHE A 393 3.06 -3.75 -1.80
CA PHE A 393 2.31 -4.98 -2.08
C PHE A 393 1.61 -5.51 -0.83
N PRO A 394 0.48 -6.23 -0.97
CA PRO A 394 -0.03 -7.06 0.12
C PRO A 394 1.05 -8.06 0.56
N GLU A 395 1.27 -8.18 1.87
CA GLU A 395 2.38 -8.97 2.46
C GLU A 395 2.21 -10.50 2.35
N GLN A 396 1.29 -10.99 1.51
CA GLN A 396 0.97 -12.42 1.45
C GLN A 396 1.94 -13.21 0.55
N PRO A 397 2.21 -14.49 0.85
CA PRO A 397 3.06 -15.33 0.02
C PRO A 397 2.28 -15.85 -1.20
N LEU A 398 2.59 -15.35 -2.39
CA LEU A 398 2.04 -15.91 -3.63
C LEU A 398 2.55 -17.33 -3.96
N PRO A 399 1.83 -18.07 -4.83
CA PRO A 399 2.24 -19.35 -5.46
C PRO A 399 3.66 -19.35 -6.06
N PRO A 400 4.21 -20.52 -6.47
CA PRO A 400 5.62 -20.65 -6.83
C PRO A 400 6.05 -19.63 -7.89
N ARG A 401 7.05 -18.84 -7.48
CA ARG A 401 7.58 -17.69 -8.21
C ARG A 401 8.37 -18.13 -9.43
N LEU A 402 8.42 -17.25 -10.42
CA LEU A 402 9.43 -17.35 -11.46
C LEU A 402 10.82 -17.09 -10.84
N PRO A 403 11.83 -17.93 -11.12
CA PRO A 403 13.18 -17.70 -10.63
C PRO A 403 13.72 -16.34 -11.10
N GLY A 404 14.09 -15.47 -10.15
CA GLY A 404 14.69 -14.16 -10.44
C GLY A 404 13.72 -12.97 -10.51
N SER A 405 12.40 -13.20 -10.46
CA SER A 405 11.43 -12.11 -10.43
C SER A 405 11.33 -11.46 -9.03
N PRO A 406 11.04 -10.15 -8.96
CA PRO A 406 10.62 -9.53 -7.70
C PRO A 406 9.38 -10.19 -7.15
N ARG A 407 9.19 -10.01 -5.85
CA ARG A 407 7.98 -10.43 -5.16
C ARG A 407 6.76 -9.89 -5.94
N ASP A 408 5.89 -10.80 -6.37
CA ASP A 408 4.55 -10.52 -6.91
C ASP A 408 4.47 -9.94 -8.34
N LEU A 409 5.58 -9.83 -9.08
CA LEU A 409 5.56 -9.33 -10.47
C LEU A 409 5.42 -10.43 -11.53
N GLY A 410 5.75 -11.68 -11.20
CA GLY A 410 5.53 -12.81 -12.09
C GLY A 410 5.49 -14.15 -11.36
N LEU A 411 4.58 -15.02 -11.78
CA LEU A 411 4.31 -16.31 -11.15
C LEU A 411 3.99 -17.41 -12.17
N SER A 412 4.12 -18.67 -11.75
CA SER A 412 3.71 -19.82 -12.55
C SER A 412 2.38 -20.36 -12.03
N TRP A 413 1.38 -20.47 -12.89
CA TRP A 413 0.06 -21.02 -12.56
C TRP A 413 -0.37 -22.05 -13.61
N GLU A 414 -0.61 -23.29 -13.19
CA GLU A 414 -0.98 -24.40 -14.09
C GLU A 414 -0.02 -24.58 -15.28
N GLY A 415 1.27 -24.32 -15.08
CA GLY A 415 2.30 -24.39 -16.12
C GLY A 415 2.38 -23.17 -17.04
N ARG A 416 1.61 -22.12 -16.75
CA ARG A 416 1.55 -20.86 -17.50
C ARG A 416 2.33 -19.76 -16.77
N GLU A 417 3.05 -18.95 -17.53
CA GLU A 417 3.79 -17.81 -17.01
C GLU A 417 2.88 -16.58 -17.00
N LEU A 418 2.68 -16.02 -15.81
CA LEU A 418 1.82 -14.86 -15.61
C LEU A 418 2.66 -13.64 -15.24
N VAL A 419 2.34 -12.49 -15.82
CA VAL A 419 3.00 -11.21 -15.51
C VAL A 419 1.99 -10.24 -14.95
N MET A 420 2.33 -9.57 -13.85
CA MET A 420 1.45 -8.58 -13.23
C MET A 420 1.25 -7.38 -14.17
N ILE A 421 0.00 -6.98 -14.34
CA ILE A 421 -0.37 -5.85 -15.20
C ILE A 421 -1.14 -4.76 -14.45
N GLY A 422 -1.60 -5.03 -13.24
CA GLY A 422 -2.35 -4.06 -12.46
C GLY A 422 -2.72 -4.59 -11.09
N ALA A 423 -3.29 -3.72 -10.26
CA ALA A 423 -3.88 -4.08 -8.99
C ALA A 423 -5.08 -3.19 -8.69
N THR A 424 -5.98 -3.73 -7.87
CA THR A 424 -7.03 -3.02 -7.17
C THR A 424 -6.70 -3.03 -5.66
N PRO A 425 -7.50 -2.40 -4.79
CA PRO A 425 -7.27 -2.47 -3.35
C PRO A 425 -7.28 -3.89 -2.76
N SER A 426 -8.00 -4.83 -3.38
CA SER A 426 -8.19 -6.20 -2.87
C SER A 426 -7.64 -7.29 -3.79
N THR A 427 -7.42 -7.00 -5.08
CA THR A 427 -7.01 -7.99 -6.07
C THR A 427 -5.76 -7.58 -6.84
N THR A 428 -4.92 -8.57 -7.17
CA THR A 428 -3.79 -8.39 -8.10
C THR A 428 -4.17 -8.95 -9.46
N MET A 429 -3.91 -8.22 -10.54
CA MET A 429 -4.22 -8.63 -11.91
C MET A 429 -2.96 -9.08 -12.64
N TYR A 430 -3.02 -10.27 -13.21
CA TYR A 430 -2.00 -10.84 -14.06
C TYR A 430 -2.54 -11.07 -15.48
N LEU A 431 -1.63 -11.03 -16.44
CA LEU A 431 -1.89 -11.37 -17.82
C LEU A 431 -1.18 -12.68 -18.17
N ASP A 432 -1.86 -13.52 -18.93
CA ASP A 432 -1.35 -14.74 -19.55
C ASP A 432 -0.92 -14.47 -21.00
N HIS A 433 -0.20 -15.41 -21.61
CA HIS A 433 0.34 -15.31 -22.97
C HIS A 433 -0.72 -15.07 -24.05
N ASP A 434 -1.93 -15.56 -23.85
CA ASP A 434 -3.06 -15.41 -24.76
C ASP A 434 -3.86 -14.11 -24.55
N GLY A 435 -3.50 -13.30 -23.54
CA GLY A 435 -4.20 -12.08 -23.17
C GLY A 435 -5.30 -12.27 -22.13
N THR A 436 -5.52 -13.50 -21.66
CA THR A 436 -6.42 -13.80 -20.55
C THR A 436 -5.93 -13.13 -19.26
N LEU A 437 -6.87 -12.57 -18.51
CA LEU A 437 -6.66 -12.02 -17.20
C LEU A 437 -6.91 -13.05 -16.12
N ILE A 438 -5.93 -13.16 -15.23
CA ILE A 438 -6.00 -13.95 -14.01
C ILE A 438 -5.93 -12.99 -12.83
N GLU A 439 -6.88 -13.09 -11.93
CA GLU A 439 -6.89 -12.29 -10.70
C GLU A 439 -6.46 -13.15 -9.51
N HIS A 440 -5.76 -12.52 -8.58
CA HIS A 440 -5.44 -13.06 -7.27
C HIS A 440 -6.24 -12.31 -6.21
N GLU A 441 -7.08 -13.03 -5.46
CA GLU A 441 -7.80 -12.49 -4.30
C GLU A 441 -6.96 -12.71 -3.05
N ALA A 442 -6.40 -11.62 -2.50
CA ALA A 442 -5.47 -11.69 -1.40
C ALA A 442 -6.14 -12.18 -0.10
N THR A 443 -7.45 -12.01 0.10
CA THR A 443 -8.10 -12.45 1.34
C THR A 443 -8.14 -13.98 1.50
N VAL A 444 -8.16 -14.71 0.38
CA VAL A 444 -8.22 -16.18 0.37
C VAL A 444 -7.08 -16.85 -0.36
N ASP A 445 -6.12 -16.07 -0.85
CA ASP A 445 -4.93 -16.52 -1.58
C ASP A 445 -5.27 -17.42 -2.78
N GLN A 446 -6.26 -17.01 -3.57
CA GLN A 446 -6.78 -17.81 -4.68
C GLN A 446 -6.57 -17.08 -6.02
N LEU A 447 -6.07 -17.81 -7.01
CA LEU A 447 -6.00 -17.39 -8.40
C LEU A 447 -7.24 -17.90 -9.16
N PHE A 448 -7.82 -17.06 -10.01
CA PHE A 448 -8.94 -17.46 -10.87
C PHE A 448 -8.95 -16.68 -12.19
N PRO A 449 -9.44 -17.28 -13.28
CA PRO A 449 -9.67 -16.56 -14.53
C PRO A 449 -10.74 -15.48 -14.33
N SER A 450 -10.43 -14.24 -14.72
CA SER A 450 -11.33 -13.10 -14.52
C SER A 450 -11.94 -12.55 -15.81
N ALA A 451 -11.18 -12.48 -16.91
CA ALA A 451 -11.71 -12.06 -18.20
C ALA A 451 -10.76 -12.48 -19.32
N SER A 452 -11.28 -12.65 -20.53
CA SER A 452 -10.48 -12.95 -21.73
C SER A 452 -9.57 -11.78 -22.15
N SER A 453 -9.81 -10.57 -21.63
CA SER A 453 -9.03 -9.37 -21.92
C SER A 453 -9.38 -8.23 -20.96
N LEU A 454 -8.49 -7.22 -20.89
CA LEU A 454 -8.73 -5.98 -20.14
C LEU A 454 -9.99 -5.22 -20.56
N ARG A 455 -10.32 -5.24 -21.86
CA ARG A 455 -11.54 -4.58 -22.35
C ARG A 455 -12.78 -5.23 -21.74
N HIS A 456 -12.89 -6.56 -21.82
CA HIS A 456 -14.04 -7.28 -21.25
C HIS A 456 -14.11 -7.13 -19.73
N ARG A 457 -12.95 -7.05 -19.05
CA ARG A 457 -12.88 -6.76 -17.61
C ARG A 457 -13.50 -5.41 -17.25
N ILE A 458 -13.29 -4.38 -18.07
CA ILE A 458 -13.85 -3.03 -17.85
C ILE A 458 -15.34 -2.99 -18.22
N GLU A 459 -15.74 -3.61 -19.34
CA GLU A 459 -17.15 -3.75 -19.72
C GLU A 459 -17.97 -4.47 -18.63
N PHE A 460 -17.35 -5.46 -18.00
CA PHE A 460 -17.89 -6.17 -16.84
C PHE A 460 -18.08 -5.26 -15.62
N GLU A 461 -17.09 -4.42 -15.25
CA GLU A 461 -17.26 -3.46 -14.14
C GLU A 461 -18.42 -2.51 -14.41
N ALA A 462 -18.54 -2.03 -15.64
CA ALA A 462 -19.62 -1.14 -16.02
C ALA A 462 -21.01 -1.82 -15.96
N ALA A 463 -21.07 -3.10 -16.33
CA ALA A 463 -22.27 -3.92 -16.18
C ALA A 463 -22.62 -4.14 -14.71
N LEU A 464 -21.63 -4.48 -13.87
CA LEU A 464 -21.79 -4.66 -12.44
C LEU A 464 -22.32 -3.39 -11.79
N GLU A 465 -21.69 -2.23 -12.03
CA GLU A 465 -22.11 -0.94 -11.47
C GLU A 465 -23.54 -0.55 -11.88
N THR A 466 -23.99 -0.97 -13.06
CA THR A 466 -25.39 -0.74 -13.47
C THR A 466 -26.38 -1.50 -12.59
N VAL A 467 -25.99 -2.68 -12.10
CA VAL A 467 -26.80 -3.53 -11.23
C VAL A 467 -26.62 -3.14 -9.76
N THR A 468 -25.41 -2.79 -9.32
CA THR A 468 -25.09 -2.59 -7.89
C THR A 468 -24.93 -1.12 -7.47
N GLY A 469 -24.67 -0.20 -8.41
CA GLY A 469 -24.24 1.17 -8.15
C GLY A 469 -25.35 2.21 -7.95
N GLN A 470 -26.61 1.92 -8.33
CA GLN A 470 -27.72 2.87 -8.17
C GLN A 470 -28.78 2.37 -7.17
N LYS A 471 -28.71 2.87 -5.93
CA LYS A 471 -29.85 3.10 -4.99
C LYS A 471 -30.89 1.98 -4.77
N GLY A 472 -30.66 0.75 -5.20
CA GLY A 472 -31.44 -0.43 -4.88
C GLY A 472 -30.48 -1.50 -4.38
N GLN A 473 -30.70 -2.01 -3.16
CA GLN A 473 -29.98 -3.18 -2.67
C GLN A 473 -30.49 -4.37 -3.48
N PHE A 474 -29.84 -4.66 -4.61
CA PHE A 474 -30.01 -5.97 -5.21
C PHE A 474 -29.53 -6.99 -4.19
N LEU A 475 -30.40 -7.94 -3.87
CA LEU A 475 -30.04 -9.10 -3.09
C LEU A 475 -29.19 -10.01 -3.96
N GLU A 476 -28.12 -10.55 -3.39
CA GLU A 476 -27.18 -11.41 -4.08
C GLU A 476 -27.29 -12.84 -3.55
N HIS A 477 -27.34 -13.81 -4.46
CA HIS A 477 -27.23 -15.22 -4.12
C HIS A 477 -26.31 -15.96 -5.08
N ALA A 478 -25.36 -16.69 -4.52
CA ALA A 478 -24.38 -17.48 -5.25
C ALA A 478 -24.79 -18.95 -5.30
N LEU A 479 -24.85 -19.52 -6.50
CA LEU A 479 -25.17 -20.92 -6.77
C LEU A 479 -23.95 -21.62 -7.38
N PRO A 480 -23.66 -22.87 -6.99
CA PRO A 480 -22.56 -23.63 -7.57
C PRO A 480 -22.83 -23.98 -9.04
N GLY A 481 -21.76 -24.05 -9.84
CA GLY A 481 -21.83 -24.51 -11.22
C GLY A 481 -22.24 -23.47 -12.26
N SER A 482 -22.28 -23.92 -13.51
CA SER A 482 -22.54 -23.12 -14.72
C SER A 482 -23.98 -23.34 -15.20
N ILE A 483 -24.94 -22.70 -14.54
CA ILE A 483 -26.38 -22.79 -14.84
C ILE A 483 -26.97 -21.46 -15.32
N GLY A 484 -26.12 -20.45 -15.54
CA GLY A 484 -26.55 -19.09 -15.85
C GLY A 484 -27.35 -19.01 -17.15
N ALA A 485 -26.91 -19.67 -18.22
CA ALA A 485 -27.61 -19.65 -19.50
C ALA A 485 -29.01 -20.31 -19.45
N PRO A 486 -29.18 -21.54 -18.91
CA PRO A 486 -30.50 -22.12 -18.70
C PRO A 486 -31.42 -21.25 -17.84
N LEU A 487 -30.89 -20.68 -16.75
CA LEU A 487 -31.67 -19.84 -15.83
C LEU A 487 -32.10 -18.52 -16.50
N ALA A 488 -31.19 -17.87 -17.22
CA ALA A 488 -31.49 -16.67 -17.98
C ALA A 488 -32.55 -16.91 -19.06
N HIS A 489 -32.50 -18.07 -19.72
CA HIS A 489 -33.55 -18.45 -20.68
C HIS A 489 -34.91 -18.62 -20.00
N ALA A 490 -34.98 -19.29 -18.84
CA ALA A 490 -36.21 -19.49 -18.09
C ALA A 490 -36.83 -18.16 -17.61
N LEU A 491 -35.98 -17.20 -17.25
CA LEU A 491 -36.39 -15.85 -16.82
C LEU A 491 -36.57 -14.85 -17.97
N GLY A 492 -36.29 -15.24 -19.22
CA GLY A 492 -36.40 -14.37 -20.39
C GLY A 492 -35.40 -13.21 -20.39
N LEU A 493 -34.24 -13.35 -19.73
CA LEU A 493 -33.25 -12.29 -19.61
C LEU A 493 -32.41 -12.15 -20.89
N PRO A 494 -32.24 -10.92 -21.42
CA PRO A 494 -31.37 -10.70 -22.56
C PRO A 494 -29.89 -10.82 -22.14
N ALA A 495 -29.09 -11.42 -23.03
CA ALA A 495 -27.64 -11.47 -22.84
C ALA A 495 -27.01 -10.09 -23.02
N VAL A 496 -25.91 -9.85 -22.31
CA VAL A 496 -25.09 -8.64 -22.40
C VAL A 496 -23.76 -9.01 -23.07
N PRO A 497 -23.70 -8.99 -24.41
CA PRO A 497 -22.56 -9.51 -25.16
C PRO A 497 -21.27 -8.73 -24.88
N GLU A 498 -21.36 -7.42 -24.62
CA GLU A 498 -20.20 -6.59 -24.30
C GLU A 498 -19.51 -6.96 -22.98
N ALA A 499 -20.26 -7.52 -22.02
CA ALA A 499 -19.76 -7.94 -20.71
C ALA A 499 -19.63 -9.48 -20.59
N SER A 500 -19.76 -10.20 -21.71
CA SER A 500 -19.70 -11.66 -21.79
C SER A 500 -18.55 -12.09 -22.70
N ASP A 501 -17.81 -13.11 -22.28
CA ASP A 501 -16.72 -13.73 -23.03
C ASP A 501 -16.61 -15.23 -22.70
N ALA A 502 -15.49 -15.87 -23.05
CA ALA A 502 -15.27 -17.29 -22.75
C ALA A 502 -15.17 -17.60 -21.24
N ILE A 503 -14.87 -16.59 -20.43
CA ILE A 503 -14.59 -16.72 -18.99
C ILE A 503 -15.79 -16.33 -18.16
N ARG A 504 -16.59 -15.35 -18.59
CA ARG A 504 -17.77 -14.87 -17.87
C ARG A 504 -18.94 -14.65 -18.80
N SER A 505 -20.16 -14.73 -18.29
CA SER A 505 -21.35 -14.40 -19.05
C SER A 505 -22.35 -13.65 -18.20
N TRP A 506 -23.08 -12.73 -18.81
CA TRP A 506 -23.99 -11.85 -18.10
C TRP A 506 -25.32 -11.70 -18.85
N TRP A 507 -26.42 -11.78 -18.11
CA TRP A 507 -27.77 -11.47 -18.56
C TRP A 507 -28.43 -10.47 -17.61
N ILE A 508 -28.96 -9.37 -18.12
CA ILE A 508 -29.52 -8.29 -17.29
C ILE A 508 -30.97 -8.01 -17.70
N GLY A 509 -31.90 -8.22 -16.78
CA GLY A 509 -33.28 -7.72 -16.86
C GLY A 509 -33.51 -6.53 -15.95
N GLU A 510 -34.76 -6.08 -15.88
CA GLU A 510 -35.16 -4.93 -15.05
C GLU A 510 -35.06 -5.22 -13.55
N HIS A 511 -35.45 -6.43 -13.13
CA HIS A 511 -35.55 -6.82 -11.71
C HIS A 511 -34.60 -7.95 -11.31
N VAL A 512 -34.07 -8.69 -12.28
CA VAL A 512 -33.16 -9.80 -12.05
C VAL A 512 -32.00 -9.73 -13.03
N SER A 513 -30.81 -10.01 -12.53
CA SER A 513 -29.58 -10.12 -13.30
C SER A 513 -28.89 -11.44 -12.94
N ILE A 514 -28.36 -12.12 -13.94
CA ILE A 514 -27.63 -13.37 -13.78
C ILE A 514 -26.22 -13.19 -14.32
N GLN A 515 -25.26 -13.68 -13.55
CA GLN A 515 -23.87 -13.58 -13.86
C GLN A 515 -23.23 -14.95 -13.67
N GLU A 516 -22.49 -15.44 -14.65
CA GLU A 516 -21.74 -16.68 -14.55
C GLU A 516 -20.24 -16.39 -14.61
N LEU A 517 -19.48 -16.89 -13.64
CA LEU A 517 -18.06 -16.55 -13.44
C LEU A 517 -17.30 -17.64 -12.66
N PHE A 518 -16.01 -17.44 -12.44
CA PHE A 518 -15.18 -18.27 -11.53
C PHE A 518 -15.16 -17.66 -10.13
N ALA A 519 -15.57 -18.43 -9.14
CA ALA A 519 -15.68 -17.99 -7.75
C ALA A 519 -14.31 -17.58 -7.20
N PRO A 520 -14.16 -16.36 -6.64
CA PRO A 520 -12.90 -15.94 -6.04
C PRO A 520 -12.43 -16.84 -4.90
N LEU A 521 -13.35 -17.53 -4.22
CA LEU A 521 -13.06 -18.37 -3.05
C LEU A 521 -12.65 -19.81 -3.41
N SER A 522 -13.19 -20.39 -4.48
CA SER A 522 -12.94 -21.80 -4.85
C SER A 522 -12.22 -21.98 -6.17
N GLY A 523 -12.18 -20.95 -7.03
CA GLY A 523 -11.70 -21.08 -8.41
C GLY A 523 -12.61 -21.94 -9.29
N GLU A 524 -13.81 -22.33 -8.83
CA GLU A 524 -14.77 -23.13 -9.59
C GLU A 524 -15.82 -22.24 -10.28
N ARG A 525 -16.50 -22.79 -11.29
CA ARG A 525 -17.63 -22.11 -11.94
C ARG A 525 -18.77 -21.90 -10.93
N MET A 526 -19.35 -20.70 -10.95
CA MET A 526 -20.52 -20.33 -10.17
C MET A 526 -21.47 -19.46 -10.98
N THR A 527 -22.74 -19.47 -10.58
CA THR A 527 -23.78 -18.58 -11.08
C THR A 527 -24.25 -17.67 -9.95
N VAL A 528 -24.11 -16.36 -10.11
CA VAL A 528 -24.61 -15.34 -9.17
C VAL A 528 -25.92 -14.78 -9.71
N VAL A 529 -26.92 -14.71 -8.84
CA VAL A 529 -28.22 -14.09 -9.10
C VAL A 529 -28.30 -12.81 -8.28
N PHE A 530 -28.65 -11.72 -8.96
CA PHE A 530 -28.97 -10.44 -8.35
C PHE A 530 -30.46 -10.17 -8.57
N ALA A 531 -31.20 -9.81 -7.52
CA ALA A 531 -32.61 -9.45 -7.65
C ALA A 531 -32.99 -8.21 -6.82
N THR A 532 -33.96 -7.41 -7.27
CA THR A 532 -34.38 -6.18 -6.57
C THR A 532 -35.14 -6.42 -5.27
N ASP A 533 -35.67 -7.62 -5.05
CA ASP A 533 -36.44 -8.01 -3.87
C ASP A 533 -36.38 -9.54 -3.62
N ASP A 534 -36.85 -9.96 -2.44
CA ASP A 534 -36.81 -11.35 -1.97
C ASP A 534 -37.65 -12.30 -2.84
N ASP A 535 -38.79 -11.85 -3.37
CA ASP A 535 -39.71 -12.69 -4.14
C ASP A 535 -39.09 -13.05 -5.49
N GLN A 536 -38.48 -12.06 -6.16
CA GLN A 536 -37.73 -12.27 -7.40
C GLN A 536 -36.52 -13.16 -7.19
N LEU A 537 -35.79 -12.97 -6.08
CA LEU A 537 -34.65 -13.81 -5.74
C LEU A 537 -35.07 -15.27 -5.50
N ALA A 538 -36.10 -15.48 -4.68
CA ALA A 538 -36.61 -16.80 -4.36
C ALA A 538 -37.13 -17.53 -5.61
N HIS A 539 -37.82 -16.82 -6.50
CA HIS A 539 -38.28 -17.38 -7.77
C HIS A 539 -37.12 -17.82 -8.67
N ALA A 540 -36.09 -16.98 -8.80
CA ALA A 540 -34.90 -17.31 -9.58
C ALA A 540 -34.14 -18.51 -9.00
N ILE A 541 -33.99 -18.60 -7.67
CA ILE A 541 -33.37 -19.76 -7.00
C ILE A 541 -34.17 -21.04 -7.25
N GLN A 542 -35.50 -21.01 -7.14
CA GLN A 542 -36.34 -22.19 -7.42
C GLN A 542 -36.18 -22.70 -8.86
N LEU A 543 -36.09 -21.79 -9.83
CA LEU A 543 -35.84 -22.16 -11.22
C LEU A 543 -34.44 -22.73 -11.43
N ALA A 544 -33.45 -22.21 -10.71
CA ALA A 544 -32.08 -22.69 -10.75
C ALA A 544 -31.96 -24.13 -10.21
N GLU A 545 -32.57 -24.41 -9.07
CA GLU A 545 -32.63 -25.76 -8.48
C GLU A 545 -33.33 -26.76 -9.42
N ALA A 546 -34.40 -26.35 -10.08
CA ALA A 546 -35.10 -27.18 -11.07
C ALA A 546 -34.23 -27.47 -12.32
N ALA A 547 -33.45 -26.47 -12.78
CA ALA A 547 -32.53 -26.63 -13.89
C ALA A 547 -31.36 -27.58 -13.56
N GLU A 548 -30.86 -27.54 -12.32
CA GLU A 548 -29.80 -28.44 -11.85
C GLU A 548 -30.28 -29.90 -11.74
N GLN A 549 -31.48 -30.13 -11.22
CA GLN A 549 -32.08 -31.46 -11.14
C GLN A 549 -32.25 -32.11 -12.52
N THR A 550 -32.54 -31.31 -13.56
CA THR A 550 -32.70 -31.78 -14.94
C THR A 550 -31.36 -32.22 -15.55
N ARG A 551 -30.24 -31.60 -15.16
CA ARG A 551 -28.88 -32.02 -15.58
C ARG A 551 -28.43 -33.31 -14.91
N GLY A 552 -28.80 -33.54 -13.65
CA GLY A 552 -28.44 -34.76 -12.92
C GLY A 552 -29.10 -36.04 -13.45
N THR A 553 -30.13 -35.92 -14.30
CA THR A 553 -30.88 -37.04 -14.88
C THR A 553 -30.43 -37.47 -16.29
N ASP A 554 -29.42 -36.81 -16.88
CA ASP A 554 -28.84 -37.20 -18.17
C ASP A 554 -27.49 -37.92 -17.98
N PRO A 555 -27.42 -39.26 -18.05
CA PRO A 555 -26.20 -40.03 -17.85
C PRO A 555 -25.37 -40.13 -19.15
N GLY A 556 -25.13 -39.01 -19.82
CA GLY A 556 -24.44 -39.00 -21.11
C GLY A 556 -23.99 -37.61 -21.57
N GLY A 557 -22.94 -37.10 -20.92
CA GLY A 557 -22.15 -35.95 -21.37
C GLY A 557 -20.68 -36.25 -21.18
#